data_AF-A0A934GQZ3-F1
#
_entry.id   AF-A0A934GQZ3-F1
#
_cell.length_a   1.000
_cell.length_b   1.000
_cell.length_c   1.000
_cell.angle_alpha   90.00
_cell.angle_beta   90.00
_cell.angle_gamma   90.00
#
_symmetry.space_group_name_H-M   'P 1'
#
loop_
_entity.id
_entity.type
_entity.pdbx_description
1 polymer ?
#
loop_
_entity_poly.entity_id
_entity_poly.type
_entity_poly.pdbx_seq_one_letter_code
_entity_poly.pdbx_strand_id
1 'polypeptide(L)'
;MPVPTELQEKINKGLEAVETHSRHHFHWSHRKGLYPAFGTYNDPNVLKARGWLAVLTAQYVFPILEATPTEIDDLLHSMLKASVGYLNGIVSAEEIASIEDEGYHTLGNWADWDDPGYSPRADIAARAVYKAAGEVRGKRQDPFEYAKNHTKYTLDGPISGDTFSDSDWVSLAGVGDTAGCAALAYAATDENVSSYSHQKLEEFWKWWLLEAIPQAWALAEASPNQSIE
;
A
#
# COMPACT_ATOMS: atom_id res chain seq x y z
N MET A 1 3.86 7.05 -21.45
CA MET A 1 3.00 6.62 -22.58
C MET A 1 1.60 6.30 -22.06
N PRO A 2 0.55 6.07 -22.88
CA PRO A 2 -0.70 5.55 -22.34
C PRO A 2 -0.48 4.20 -21.67
N VAL A 3 -1.19 3.94 -20.56
CA VAL A 3 -1.18 2.63 -19.91
C VAL A 3 -1.74 1.54 -20.83
N PRO A 4 -1.38 0.25 -20.63
CA PRO A 4 -1.94 -0.85 -21.42
C PRO A 4 -3.47 -0.87 -21.38
N THR A 5 -4.11 -1.26 -22.49
CA THR A 5 -5.58 -1.29 -22.61
C THR A 5 -6.24 -2.14 -21.50
N GLU A 6 -5.67 -3.30 -21.19
CA GLU A 6 -6.19 -4.16 -20.12
C GLU A 6 -6.14 -3.45 -18.75
N LEU A 7 -5.04 -2.74 -18.46
CA LEU A 7 -4.92 -1.94 -17.24
C LEU A 7 -5.96 -0.81 -17.22
N GLN A 8 -6.16 -0.12 -18.35
CA GLN A 8 -7.19 0.93 -18.46
C GLN A 8 -8.61 0.39 -18.22
N GLU A 9 -8.93 -0.79 -18.76
CA GLU A 9 -10.23 -1.43 -18.53
C GLU A 9 -10.45 -1.77 -17.05
N LYS A 10 -9.41 -2.24 -16.36
CA LYS A 10 -9.47 -2.53 -14.92
C LYS A 10 -9.59 -1.26 -14.09
N ILE A 11 -8.91 -0.19 -14.47
CA ILE A 11 -9.05 1.14 -13.85
C ILE A 11 -10.51 1.60 -13.95
N ASN A 12 -11.10 1.54 -15.14
CA ASN A 12 -12.49 1.97 -15.36
C ASN A 12 -13.49 1.14 -14.55
N LYS A 13 -13.31 -0.18 -14.48
CA LYS A 13 -14.13 -1.05 -13.61
C LYS A 13 -13.95 -0.74 -12.13
N GLY A 14 -12.74 -0.37 -11.72
CA GLY A 14 -12.45 0.05 -10.35
C GLY A 14 -13.16 1.34 -9.98
N LEU A 15 -13.17 2.31 -10.89
CA LEU A 15 -13.87 3.58 -10.71
C LEU A 15 -15.38 3.36 -10.56
N GLU A 16 -15.98 2.58 -11.45
CA GLU A 16 -17.40 2.22 -11.35
C GLU A 16 -17.73 1.55 -10.01
N ALA A 17 -16.87 0.65 -9.53
CA ALA A 17 -17.06 -0.01 -8.24
C ALA A 17 -17.02 0.99 -7.06
N VAL A 18 -16.10 1.95 -7.08
CA VAL A 18 -16.00 3.00 -6.04
C VAL A 18 -17.20 3.95 -6.07
N GLU A 19 -17.65 4.35 -7.27
CA GLU A 19 -18.74 5.30 -7.45
C GLU A 19 -20.10 4.71 -7.10
N THR A 20 -20.30 3.41 -7.36
CA THR A 20 -21.56 2.71 -7.06
C THR A 20 -21.64 2.19 -5.63
N HIS A 21 -20.52 2.06 -4.93
CA HIS A 21 -20.52 1.65 -3.52
C HIS A 21 -21.02 2.79 -2.62
N SER A 22 -22.03 2.53 -1.78
CA SER A 22 -22.68 3.54 -0.91
C SER A 22 -21.77 4.22 0.12
N ARG A 23 -20.56 3.68 0.31
CA ARG A 23 -19.50 4.18 1.19
C ARG A 23 -18.15 4.40 0.47
N HIS A 24 -18.15 4.28 -0.86
CA HIS A 24 -16.94 4.43 -1.68
C HIS A 24 -15.78 3.50 -1.29
N HIS A 25 -16.09 2.31 -0.77
CA HIS A 25 -15.07 1.30 -0.52
C HIS A 25 -14.63 0.69 -1.85
N PHE A 26 -13.32 0.56 -2.01
CA PHE A 26 -12.76 -0.17 -3.13
C PHE A 26 -12.31 -1.56 -2.68
N HIS A 27 -13.15 -2.58 -2.88
CA HIS A 27 -12.86 -3.91 -2.33
C HIS A 27 -11.53 -4.49 -2.84
N TRP A 28 -10.76 -5.13 -1.95
CA TRP A 28 -9.41 -5.63 -2.23
C TRP A 28 -9.33 -6.57 -3.43
N SER A 29 -10.40 -7.32 -3.74
CA SER A 29 -10.44 -8.21 -4.91
C SER A 29 -10.33 -7.46 -6.24
N HIS A 30 -10.85 -6.23 -6.32
CA HIS A 30 -10.65 -5.39 -7.50
C HIS A 30 -9.20 -4.91 -7.60
N ARG A 31 -8.60 -4.53 -6.46
CA ARG A 31 -7.18 -4.14 -6.38
C ARG A 31 -6.26 -5.29 -6.77
N LYS A 32 -6.49 -6.49 -6.22
CA LYS A 32 -5.82 -7.73 -6.65
C LYS A 32 -5.92 -7.96 -8.16
N GLY A 33 -7.08 -7.64 -8.76
CA GLY A 33 -7.28 -7.75 -10.21
C GLY A 33 -6.51 -6.73 -11.06
N LEU A 34 -6.05 -5.62 -10.46
CA LEU A 34 -5.23 -4.60 -11.14
C LEU A 34 -3.76 -5.01 -11.25
N TYR A 35 -3.19 -5.62 -10.20
CA TYR A 35 -1.78 -6.04 -10.20
C TYR A 35 -1.39 -6.82 -11.46
N PRO A 36 -2.03 -7.94 -11.84
CA PRO A 36 -1.66 -8.69 -13.05
C PRO A 36 -1.93 -7.91 -14.35
N ALA A 37 -2.81 -6.91 -14.34
CA ALA A 37 -3.10 -6.10 -15.53
C ALA A 37 -1.97 -5.13 -15.90
N PHE A 38 -1.03 -4.86 -14.98
CA PHE A 38 0.24 -4.22 -15.34
C PHE A 38 1.08 -5.10 -16.29
N GLY A 39 0.93 -6.43 -16.25
CA GLY A 39 1.69 -7.38 -17.05
C GLY A 39 2.18 -8.57 -16.24
N THR A 40 3.06 -9.38 -16.83
CA THR A 40 3.56 -10.60 -16.18
C THR A 40 4.46 -10.30 -14.99
N TYR A 41 4.42 -11.14 -13.96
CA TYR A 41 5.21 -10.94 -12.73
C TYR A 41 6.73 -11.14 -12.90
N ASN A 42 7.18 -11.58 -14.08
CA ASN A 42 8.60 -11.78 -14.38
C ASN A 42 9.20 -10.64 -15.22
N ASP A 43 8.38 -9.65 -15.62
CA ASP A 43 8.85 -8.49 -16.36
C ASP A 43 9.40 -7.43 -15.37
N PRO A 44 10.71 -7.08 -15.44
CA PRO A 44 11.30 -6.10 -14.54
C PRO A 44 10.62 -4.73 -14.59
N ASN A 45 10.15 -4.29 -15.77
CA ASN A 45 9.45 -3.02 -15.90
C ASN A 45 8.08 -3.04 -15.24
N VAL A 46 7.40 -4.19 -15.29
CA VAL A 46 6.12 -4.38 -14.60
C VAL A 46 6.30 -4.38 -13.09
N LEU A 47 7.33 -5.06 -12.59
CA LEU A 47 7.67 -5.04 -11.16
C LEU A 47 8.00 -3.62 -10.70
N LYS A 48 8.76 -2.88 -11.51
CA LYS A 48 9.10 -1.48 -11.27
C LYS A 48 7.87 -0.57 -11.24
N ALA A 49 6.92 -0.76 -12.16
CA ALA A 49 5.67 0.00 -12.19
C ALA A 49 4.83 -0.24 -10.92
N ARG A 50 4.73 -1.49 -10.47
CA ARG A 50 4.04 -1.81 -9.20
C ARG A 50 4.76 -1.23 -7.99
N GLY A 51 6.10 -1.29 -7.96
CA GLY A 51 6.90 -0.66 -6.92
C GLY A 51 6.69 0.86 -6.87
N TRP A 52 6.70 1.53 -8.02
CA TRP A 52 6.40 2.96 -8.09
C TRP A 52 4.98 3.29 -7.62
N LEU A 53 4.00 2.45 -7.94
CA LEU A 53 2.64 2.61 -7.45
C LEU A 53 2.61 2.57 -5.92
N ALA A 54 3.29 1.60 -5.31
CA ALA A 54 3.38 1.50 -3.85
C ALA A 54 4.07 2.72 -3.22
N VAL A 55 5.18 3.20 -3.81
CA VAL A 55 5.89 4.41 -3.34
C VAL A 55 5.02 5.67 -3.42
N LEU A 56 4.37 5.92 -4.57
CA LEU A 56 3.47 7.08 -4.73
C LEU A 56 2.33 7.03 -3.72
N THR A 57 1.81 5.83 -3.49
CA THR A 57 0.73 5.58 -2.52
C THR A 57 1.17 5.89 -1.09
N ALA A 58 2.35 5.44 -0.67
CA ALA A 58 2.91 5.78 0.63
C ALA A 58 3.23 7.27 0.76
N GLN A 59 3.77 7.90 -0.28
CA GLN A 59 4.04 9.34 -0.33
C GLN A 59 2.77 10.18 -0.14
N TYR A 60 1.64 9.74 -0.68
CA TYR A 60 0.37 10.45 -0.55
C TYR A 60 -0.07 10.63 0.91
N VAL A 61 0.19 9.63 1.76
CA VAL A 61 -0.17 9.66 3.18
C VAL A 61 0.99 10.02 4.11
N PHE A 62 2.20 10.13 3.57
CA PHE A 62 3.38 10.50 4.36
C PHE A 62 3.23 11.82 5.13
N PRO A 63 2.55 12.88 4.62
CA PRO A 63 2.32 14.10 5.39
C PRO A 63 1.55 13.90 6.70
N ILE A 64 0.82 12.79 6.88
CA ILE A 64 0.18 12.43 8.16
C ILE A 64 1.24 12.15 9.23
N LEU A 65 2.33 11.48 8.84
CA LEU A 65 3.46 11.15 9.71
C LEU A 65 4.25 12.42 10.03
N GLU A 66 4.51 13.27 9.05
CA GLU A 66 5.22 14.54 9.28
C GLU A 66 4.45 15.50 10.22
N ALA A 67 3.12 15.42 10.21
CA ALA A 67 2.27 16.20 11.11
C ALA A 67 2.18 15.60 12.53
N THR A 68 2.64 14.37 12.73
CA THR A 68 2.52 13.62 13.98
C THR A 68 3.89 13.04 14.34
N PRO A 69 4.81 13.84 14.92
CA PRO A 69 6.17 13.38 15.16
C PRO A 69 6.20 12.09 15.99
N THR A 70 6.93 11.10 15.51
CA THR A 70 7.05 9.78 16.15
C THR A 70 8.53 9.44 16.38
N GLU A 71 8.79 8.52 17.32
CA GLU A 71 10.16 8.03 17.54
C GLU A 71 10.73 7.25 16.34
N ILE A 72 9.87 6.92 15.36
CA ILE A 72 10.23 6.09 14.20
C ILE A 72 10.31 6.91 12.91
N ASP A 73 10.22 8.24 12.99
CA ASP A 73 10.23 9.14 11.82
C ASP A 73 11.45 8.92 10.93
N ASP A 74 12.64 8.82 11.52
CA ASP A 74 13.90 8.59 10.79
C ASP A 74 13.88 7.26 10.02
N LEU A 75 13.30 6.21 10.62
CA LEU A 75 13.15 4.91 9.96
C LEU A 75 12.18 5.02 8.79
N LEU A 76 11.01 5.63 8.99
CA LEU A 76 9.99 5.77 7.93
C LEU A 76 10.50 6.61 6.75
N HIS A 77 11.22 7.70 7.01
CA HIS A 77 11.91 8.46 5.97
C HIS A 77 12.96 7.60 5.24
N SER A 78 13.75 6.82 5.98
CA SER A 78 14.77 5.95 5.41
C SER A 78 14.17 4.85 4.55
N MET A 79 13.05 4.24 4.97
CA MET A 79 12.30 3.24 4.21
C MET A 79 11.80 3.79 2.87
N LEU A 80 11.19 4.97 2.88
CA LEU A 80 10.66 5.57 1.66
C LEU A 80 11.78 5.99 0.71
N LYS A 81 12.86 6.59 1.25
CA LYS A 81 14.05 6.95 0.49
C LYS A 81 14.74 5.74 -0.11
N ALA A 82 14.88 4.65 0.65
CA ALA A 82 15.47 3.40 0.17
C ALA A 82 14.59 2.76 -0.91
N SER A 83 13.27 2.80 -0.77
CA SER A 83 12.33 2.31 -1.77
C SER A 83 12.48 3.05 -3.11
N VAL A 84 12.55 4.39 -3.07
CA VAL A 84 12.83 5.22 -4.25
C VAL A 84 14.22 4.91 -4.81
N GLY A 85 15.23 4.79 -3.94
CA GLY A 85 16.60 4.47 -4.33
C GLY A 85 16.72 3.12 -5.03
N TYR A 86 15.98 2.11 -4.55
CA TYR A 86 15.98 0.75 -5.10
C TYR A 86 15.38 0.75 -6.51
N LEU A 87 14.21 1.39 -6.70
CA LEU A 87 13.60 1.54 -8.01
C LEU A 87 14.48 2.32 -8.99
N ASN A 88 15.30 3.25 -8.51
CA ASN A 88 16.25 3.98 -9.35
C ASN A 88 17.59 3.27 -9.55
N GLY A 89 17.80 2.10 -8.93
CA GLY A 89 19.05 1.35 -9.00
C GLY A 89 20.23 1.94 -8.25
N ILE A 90 19.95 2.72 -7.21
CA ILE A 90 20.92 3.32 -6.30
C ILE A 90 21.12 2.44 -5.06
N VAL A 91 20.04 1.81 -4.58
CA VAL A 91 20.01 0.95 -3.38
C VAL A 91 19.95 -0.51 -3.80
N SER A 92 20.68 -1.39 -3.11
CA SER A 92 20.73 -2.82 -3.44
C SER A 92 19.53 -3.60 -2.87
N ALA A 93 19.33 -4.84 -3.33
CA ALA A 93 18.29 -5.72 -2.83
C ALA A 93 18.49 -6.07 -1.35
N GLU A 94 19.74 -6.24 -0.91
CA GLU A 94 20.10 -6.51 0.49
C GLU A 94 19.80 -5.32 1.39
N GLU A 95 20.10 -4.11 0.93
CA GLU A 95 19.86 -2.89 1.71
C GLU A 95 18.36 -2.63 1.91
N ILE A 96 17.55 -2.72 0.85
CA ILE A 96 16.09 -2.59 1.00
C ILE A 96 15.49 -3.73 1.85
N ALA A 97 16.05 -4.94 1.77
CA ALA A 97 15.63 -6.06 2.60
C ALA A 97 15.94 -5.84 4.08
N SER A 98 17.11 -5.27 4.40
CA SER A 98 17.50 -4.95 5.78
C SER A 98 16.58 -3.87 6.38
N ILE A 99 16.28 -2.83 5.61
CA ILE A 99 15.41 -1.73 6.04
C ILE A 99 13.96 -2.21 6.22
N GLU A 100 13.47 -3.10 5.36
CA GLU A 100 12.16 -3.74 5.53
C GLU A 100 12.10 -4.58 6.81
N ASP A 101 13.15 -5.36 7.10
CA ASP A 101 13.22 -6.21 8.30
C ASP A 101 13.23 -5.37 9.59
N GLU A 102 13.99 -4.29 9.61
CA GLU A 102 13.96 -3.30 10.70
C GLU A 102 12.57 -2.68 10.85
N GLY A 103 11.92 -2.32 9.75
CA GLY A 103 10.54 -1.83 9.74
C GLY A 103 9.54 -2.82 10.35
N TYR A 104 9.69 -4.12 10.07
CA TYR A 104 8.83 -5.17 10.64
C TYR A 104 8.97 -5.24 12.17
N HIS A 105 10.21 -5.21 12.66
CA HIS A 105 10.49 -5.27 14.10
C HIS A 105 10.06 -4.01 14.83
N THR A 106 10.24 -2.84 14.23
CA THR A 106 9.89 -1.56 14.85
C THR A 106 8.37 -1.34 14.87
N LEU A 107 7.68 -1.48 13.72
CA LEU A 107 6.22 -1.27 13.66
C LEU A 107 5.42 -2.35 14.40
N GLY A 108 5.97 -3.57 14.51
CA GLY A 108 5.36 -4.62 15.31
C GLY A 108 5.31 -4.28 16.81
N ASN A 109 6.21 -3.42 17.29
CA ASN A 109 6.33 -3.03 18.69
C ASN A 109 5.87 -1.58 18.97
N TRP A 110 5.49 -0.82 17.94
CA TRP A 110 5.19 0.61 18.08
C TRP A 110 3.80 0.89 18.69
N ALA A 111 2.84 -0.02 18.54
CA ALA A 111 1.48 0.19 19.02
C ALA A 111 1.35 -0.09 20.53
N ASP A 112 1.79 0.85 21.36
CA ASP A 112 1.28 0.97 22.73
C ASP A 112 -0.01 1.82 22.70
N TRP A 113 -1.15 1.13 22.66
CA TRP A 113 -2.48 1.75 22.56
C TRP A 113 -2.81 2.67 23.74
N ASP A 114 -2.05 2.58 24.83
CA ASP A 114 -2.23 3.38 26.03
C ASP A 114 -1.36 4.67 26.03
N ASP A 115 -0.52 4.88 25.01
CA ASP A 115 0.26 6.12 24.88
C ASP A 115 -0.65 7.30 24.47
N PRO A 116 -0.74 8.38 25.28
CA PRO A 116 -1.51 9.58 24.93
C PRO A 116 -1.01 10.31 23.67
N GLY A 117 0.19 9.99 23.16
CA GLY A 117 0.70 10.46 21.87
C GLY A 117 0.36 9.54 20.68
N TYR A 118 -0.29 8.39 20.91
CA TYR A 118 -0.62 7.45 19.85
C TYR A 118 -1.67 8.03 18.91
N SER A 119 -1.31 8.11 17.62
CA SER A 119 -2.27 8.35 16.54
C SER A 119 -2.51 7.04 15.79
N PRO A 120 -3.71 6.46 15.88
CA PRO A 120 -4.07 5.30 15.07
C PRO A 120 -3.96 5.60 13.56
N ARG A 121 -4.22 6.84 13.15
CA ARG A 121 -4.10 7.27 11.75
C ARG A 121 -2.65 7.27 11.29
N ALA A 122 -1.72 7.74 12.13
CA ALA A 122 -0.28 7.69 11.88
C ALA A 122 0.22 6.24 11.86
N ASP A 123 -0.27 5.35 12.74
CA ASP A 123 0.05 3.90 12.69
C ASP A 123 -0.28 3.30 11.33
N ILE A 124 -1.48 3.56 10.82
CA ILE A 124 -1.91 3.04 9.51
C ILE A 124 -1.06 3.65 8.38
N ALA A 125 -0.71 4.94 8.46
CA ALA A 125 0.16 5.59 7.47
C ALA A 125 1.56 4.98 7.48
N ALA A 126 2.13 4.69 8.64
CA ALA A 126 3.44 4.05 8.78
C ALA A 126 3.41 2.62 8.20
N ARG A 127 2.31 1.89 8.41
CA ARG A 127 2.09 0.57 7.77
C ARG A 127 2.03 0.67 6.25
N ALA A 128 1.50 1.76 5.69
CA ALA A 128 1.55 1.99 4.24
C ALA A 128 3.01 2.12 3.76
N VAL A 129 3.84 2.92 4.46
CA VAL A 129 5.27 3.04 4.14
C VAL A 129 5.99 1.68 4.21
N TYR A 130 5.70 0.88 5.24
CA TYR A 130 6.27 -0.45 5.38
C TYR A 130 5.85 -1.42 4.27
N LYS A 131 4.56 -1.46 3.93
CA LYS A 131 4.08 -2.29 2.83
C LYS A 131 4.67 -1.85 1.49
N ALA A 132 4.91 -0.54 1.31
CA ALA A 132 5.55 -0.03 0.11
C ALA A 132 6.97 -0.58 -0.07
N ALA A 133 7.77 -0.61 1.00
CA ALA A 133 9.10 -1.21 0.96
C ALA A 133 9.03 -2.72 0.58
N GLY A 134 8.07 -3.46 1.14
CA GLY A 134 7.84 -4.87 0.81
C GLY A 134 7.40 -5.11 -0.64
N GLU A 135 6.52 -4.27 -1.18
CA GLU A 135 6.07 -4.31 -2.58
C GLU A 135 7.21 -3.95 -3.55
N VAL A 136 8.00 -2.92 -3.23
CA VAL A 136 9.15 -2.48 -4.04
C VAL A 136 10.21 -3.57 -4.15
N ARG A 137 10.51 -4.25 -3.05
CA ARG A 137 11.43 -5.40 -3.04
C ARG A 137 10.92 -6.56 -3.91
N GLY A 138 9.62 -6.63 -4.18
CA GLY A 138 9.01 -7.77 -4.86
C GLY A 138 9.03 -9.03 -4.00
N LYS A 139 9.08 -8.89 -2.65
CA LYS A 139 9.01 -10.02 -1.70
C LYS A 139 7.79 -10.88 -1.96
N ARG A 140 6.73 -10.26 -2.47
CA ARG A 140 5.54 -10.92 -2.99
C ARG A 140 5.19 -10.35 -4.34
N GLN A 141 4.89 -11.25 -5.27
CA GLN A 141 4.38 -10.88 -6.58
C GLN A 141 2.95 -10.32 -6.45
N ASP A 142 2.09 -10.99 -5.67
CA ASP A 142 0.74 -10.53 -5.32
C ASP A 142 0.67 -10.18 -3.82
N PRO A 143 0.38 -8.93 -3.43
CA PRO A 143 0.23 -8.54 -2.02
C PRO A 143 -0.86 -9.35 -1.27
N PHE A 144 -1.77 -9.97 -2.01
CA PHE A 144 -2.88 -10.79 -1.52
C PHE A 144 -2.68 -12.30 -1.75
N GLU A 145 -1.48 -12.77 -2.11
CA GLU A 145 -1.20 -14.18 -2.43
C GLU A 145 -1.66 -15.12 -1.30
N TYR A 146 -1.44 -14.72 -0.05
CA TYR A 146 -1.77 -15.50 1.13
C TYR A 146 -3.09 -15.13 1.79
N ALA A 147 -3.93 -14.32 1.14
CA ALA A 147 -5.20 -13.86 1.73
C ALA A 147 -6.02 -15.03 2.32
N LYS A 148 -6.13 -16.14 1.58
CA LYS A 148 -6.85 -17.36 1.96
C LYS A 148 -6.32 -18.08 3.20
N ASN A 149 -5.05 -17.86 3.53
CA ASN A 149 -4.41 -18.51 4.68
C ASN A 149 -4.68 -17.75 5.98
N HIS A 150 -5.30 -16.57 5.90
CA HIS A 150 -5.68 -15.80 7.08
C HIS A 150 -7.11 -16.14 7.50
N THR A 151 -7.30 -16.27 8.80
CA THR A 151 -8.60 -16.39 9.44
C THR A 151 -8.58 -15.52 10.67
N LYS A 152 -9.57 -14.63 10.81
CA LYS A 152 -9.81 -13.93 12.07
C LYS A 152 -10.94 -14.64 12.81
N TYR A 153 -10.82 -14.76 14.12
CA TYR A 153 -11.87 -15.33 14.96
C TYR A 153 -12.66 -14.21 15.61
N THR A 154 -13.97 -14.23 15.41
CA THR A 154 -14.92 -13.28 16.02
C THR A 154 -15.88 -14.03 16.95
N LEU A 155 -16.72 -13.29 17.68
CA LEU A 155 -17.79 -13.88 18.50
C LEU A 155 -18.77 -14.72 17.64
N ASP A 156 -18.95 -14.36 16.37
CA ASP A 156 -19.84 -15.03 15.43
C ASP A 156 -19.14 -16.19 14.67
N GLY A 157 -17.87 -16.45 14.97
CA GLY A 157 -17.08 -17.53 14.38
C GLY A 157 -15.91 -17.04 13.50
N PRO A 158 -15.26 -17.98 12.78
CA PRO A 158 -14.12 -17.67 11.93
C PRO A 158 -14.57 -16.95 10.65
N ILE A 159 -13.84 -15.88 10.30
CA ILE A 159 -13.98 -15.14 9.05
C ILE A 159 -12.72 -15.39 8.21
N SER A 160 -12.91 -15.87 6.99
CA SER A 160 -11.83 -16.13 6.03
C SER A 160 -11.24 -14.82 5.50
N GLY A 161 -9.94 -14.80 5.22
CA GLY A 161 -9.27 -13.67 4.57
C GLY A 161 -9.91 -13.24 3.25
N ASP A 162 -10.57 -14.15 2.53
CA ASP A 162 -11.28 -13.82 1.29
C ASP A 162 -12.46 -12.83 1.50
N THR A 163 -12.91 -12.62 2.74
CA THR A 163 -14.00 -11.69 3.07
C THR A 163 -13.52 -10.52 3.92
N PHE A 164 -12.21 -10.31 4.03
CA PHE A 164 -11.64 -9.22 4.80
C PHE A 164 -11.94 -7.86 4.18
N SER A 165 -12.25 -6.90 5.05
CA SER A 165 -12.29 -5.48 4.73
C SER A 165 -10.87 -4.89 4.71
N ASP A 166 -10.73 -3.66 4.24
CA ASP A 166 -9.44 -2.97 4.34
C ASP A 166 -8.98 -2.83 5.79
N SER A 167 -9.89 -2.60 6.74
CA SER A 167 -9.55 -2.50 8.16
C SER A 167 -8.95 -3.80 8.70
N ASP A 168 -9.42 -4.94 8.19
CA ASP A 168 -8.87 -6.24 8.54
C ASP A 168 -7.45 -6.41 7.97
N TRP A 169 -7.23 -6.02 6.72
CA TRP A 169 -5.92 -6.11 6.08
C TRP A 169 -4.86 -5.23 6.71
N VAL A 170 -5.23 -4.01 7.13
CA VAL A 170 -4.31 -3.07 7.78
C VAL A 170 -3.69 -3.65 9.05
N SER A 171 -4.47 -4.41 9.83
CA SER A 171 -3.98 -5.04 11.06
C SER A 171 -2.93 -6.14 10.81
N LEU A 172 -2.84 -6.66 9.60
CA LEU A 172 -1.89 -7.71 9.24
C LEU A 172 -0.63 -7.09 8.65
N ALA A 173 0.45 -7.02 9.45
CA ALA A 173 1.74 -6.48 9.03
C ALA A 173 2.18 -7.07 7.67
N GLY A 174 2.06 -8.39 7.51
CA GLY A 174 2.55 -9.06 6.31
C GLY A 174 1.62 -9.10 5.10
N VAL A 175 0.32 -8.81 5.15
CA VAL A 175 -0.62 -9.14 4.03
C VAL A 175 -1.48 -7.95 3.64
N GLY A 176 -1.88 -7.88 2.37
CA GLY A 176 -2.58 -6.73 1.81
C GLY A 176 -1.60 -5.75 1.18
N ASP A 177 -2.15 -4.79 0.45
CA ASP A 177 -1.42 -3.79 -0.31
C ASP A 177 -1.20 -2.49 0.47
N THR A 178 -0.25 -1.70 -0.02
CA THR A 178 0.02 -0.33 0.43
C THR A 178 -1.23 0.55 0.30
N ALA A 179 -1.99 0.38 -0.78
CA ALA A 179 -3.16 1.20 -1.08
C ALA A 179 -4.30 1.04 -0.07
N GLY A 180 -4.56 -0.17 0.42
CA GLY A 180 -5.54 -0.38 1.50
C GLY A 180 -5.19 0.38 2.78
N CYS A 181 -3.90 0.39 3.16
CA CYS A 181 -3.43 1.15 4.33
C CYS A 181 -3.55 2.65 4.09
N ALA A 182 -3.03 3.15 2.96
CA ALA A 182 -3.05 4.57 2.65
C ALA A 182 -4.48 5.13 2.54
N ALA A 183 -5.41 4.39 1.92
CA ALA A 183 -6.81 4.82 1.85
C ALA A 183 -7.43 5.00 3.23
N LEU A 184 -7.20 4.04 4.14
CA LEU A 184 -7.70 4.12 5.50
C LEU A 184 -7.03 5.21 6.31
N ALA A 185 -5.69 5.36 6.24
CA ALA A 185 -4.99 6.45 6.91
C ALA A 185 -5.48 7.83 6.43
N TYR A 186 -5.72 7.97 5.12
CA TYR A 186 -6.20 9.24 4.56
C TYR A 186 -7.60 9.58 5.06
N ALA A 187 -8.50 8.58 5.09
CA ALA A 187 -9.90 8.78 5.41
C ALA A 187 -10.20 8.78 6.92
N ALA A 188 -9.38 8.13 7.74
CA ALA A 188 -9.58 8.01 9.18
C ALA A 188 -9.36 9.33 9.93
N THR A 189 -9.83 9.34 11.18
CA THR A 189 -9.58 10.38 12.18
C THR A 189 -8.66 9.85 13.27
N ASP A 190 -7.96 10.73 13.99
CA ASP A 190 -7.08 10.33 15.09
C ASP A 190 -7.86 9.76 16.30
N GLU A 191 -9.15 10.08 16.41
CA GLU A 191 -9.98 9.59 17.52
C GLU A 191 -10.39 8.12 17.37
N ASN A 192 -10.60 7.64 16.13
CA ASN A 192 -11.07 6.28 15.89
C ASN A 192 -10.81 5.84 14.43
N VAL A 193 -10.06 4.76 14.25
CA VAL A 193 -9.81 4.11 12.94
C VAL A 193 -11.09 3.59 12.28
N SER A 194 -12.14 3.32 13.06
CA SER A 194 -13.45 2.89 12.57
C SER A 194 -14.32 4.06 12.10
N SER A 195 -13.90 5.30 12.36
CA SER A 195 -14.54 6.52 11.89
C SER A 195 -13.72 7.12 10.75
N TYR A 196 -14.21 6.94 9.52
CA TYR A 196 -13.55 7.45 8.32
C TYR A 196 -14.53 8.20 7.42
N SER A 197 -14.00 9.21 6.72
CA SER A 197 -14.76 9.98 5.73
C SER A 197 -14.91 9.21 4.42
N HIS A 198 -16.14 8.85 4.06
CA HIS A 198 -16.42 8.22 2.77
C HIS A 198 -16.01 9.10 1.58
N GLN A 199 -16.11 10.43 1.72
CA GLN A 199 -15.66 11.36 0.69
C GLN A 199 -14.15 11.32 0.49
N LYS A 200 -13.37 11.23 1.59
CA LYS A 200 -11.92 11.07 1.50
C LYS A 200 -11.51 9.71 0.91
N LEU A 201 -12.27 8.65 1.20
CA LEU A 201 -12.06 7.36 0.53
C LEU A 201 -12.29 7.48 -0.97
N GLU A 202 -13.39 8.10 -1.40
CA GLU A 202 -13.68 8.32 -2.82
C GLU A 202 -12.56 9.12 -3.49
N GLU A 203 -12.14 10.21 -2.88
CA GLU A 203 -11.05 11.07 -3.35
C GLU A 203 -9.74 10.29 -3.52
N PHE A 204 -9.34 9.54 -2.49
CA PHE A 204 -8.14 8.72 -2.53
C PHE A 204 -8.20 7.68 -3.64
N TRP A 205 -9.30 6.93 -3.75
CA TRP A 205 -9.41 5.89 -4.77
C TRP A 205 -9.46 6.45 -6.18
N LYS A 206 -10.11 7.59 -6.39
CA LYS A 206 -10.09 8.29 -7.69
C LYS A 206 -8.69 8.74 -8.05
N TRP A 207 -7.96 9.38 -7.13
CA TRP A 207 -6.55 9.73 -7.32
C TRP A 207 -5.71 8.49 -7.65
N TRP A 208 -5.84 7.42 -6.87
CA TRP A 208 -5.05 6.21 -7.04
C TRP A 208 -5.27 5.57 -8.42
N LEU A 209 -6.52 5.49 -8.86
CA LEU A 209 -6.92 4.89 -10.13
C LEU A 209 -6.59 5.76 -11.35
N LEU A 210 -6.83 7.08 -11.27
CA LEU A 210 -6.72 8.01 -12.40
C LEU A 210 -5.35 8.66 -12.54
N GLU A 211 -4.60 8.78 -11.45
CA GLU A 211 -3.33 9.52 -11.43
C GLU A 211 -2.16 8.63 -11.01
N ALA A 212 -2.26 7.97 -9.86
CA ALA A 212 -1.12 7.20 -9.32
C ALA A 212 -0.74 6.02 -10.23
N ILE A 213 -1.71 5.25 -10.73
CA ILE A 213 -1.44 4.13 -11.66
C ILE A 213 -0.77 4.61 -12.96
N PRO A 214 -1.33 5.58 -13.71
CA PRO A 214 -0.66 6.09 -14.91
C PRO A 214 0.72 6.70 -14.64
N GLN A 215 0.87 7.41 -13.52
CA GLN A 215 2.16 8.00 -13.14
C GLN A 215 3.20 6.92 -12.82
N ALA A 216 2.82 5.88 -12.07
CA ALA A 216 3.70 4.76 -11.75
C ALA A 216 4.18 4.03 -13.01
N TRP A 217 3.28 3.83 -13.99
CA TRP A 217 3.63 3.29 -15.29
C TRP A 217 4.66 4.15 -16.02
N ALA A 218 4.41 5.46 -16.10
CA ALA A 218 5.33 6.39 -16.75
C ALA A 218 6.71 6.46 -16.06
N LEU A 219 6.75 6.41 -14.73
CA LEU A 219 7.99 6.39 -13.96
C LEU A 219 8.80 5.12 -14.23
N ALA A 220 8.16 3.96 -14.35
CA ALA A 220 8.83 2.72 -14.69
C ALA A 220 9.48 2.78 -16.08
N GLU A 221 8.78 3.32 -17.08
CA GLU A 221 9.30 3.49 -18.45
C GLU A 221 10.46 4.49 -18.53
N ALA A 222 10.44 5.55 -17.71
CA ALA A 222 11.47 6.58 -17.72
C ALA A 222 12.75 6.17 -16.98
N SER A 223 12.64 5.19 -16.09
CA SER A 223 13.76 4.78 -15.24
C SER A 223 14.61 3.73 -15.96
N PRO A 224 15.96 3.80 -15.88
CA PRO A 224 16.83 2.84 -16.55
C PRO A 224 16.56 1.39 -16.12
N ASN A 225 16.61 0.45 -17.07
CA ASN A 225 16.48 -0.98 -16.79
C ASN A 225 17.66 -1.43 -15.90
N GLN A 226 17.38 -1.96 -14.72
CA GLN A 226 18.36 -2.74 -13.99
C GLN A 226 18.51 -4.08 -14.70
N SER A 227 19.75 -4.47 -15.01
CA SER A 227 20.07 -5.86 -15.29
C SER A 227 20.03 -6.55 -13.93
N ILE A 228 18.98 -7.34 -13.67
CA ILE A 228 18.94 -8.20 -12.49
C ILE A 228 19.93 -9.34 -12.79
N GLU A 229 21.14 -9.23 -12.26
CA GLU A 229 22.11 -10.35 -12.21
C GLU A 229 21.74 -11.34 -11.10
#